data_AF-A0A0F7FEM7-F1
#
_entry.id   AF-A0A0F7FEM7-F1
#
_cell.length_a   1.000
_cell.length_b   1.000
_cell.length_c   1.000
_cell.angle_alpha   90.00
_cell.angle_beta   90.00
_cell.angle_gamma   90.00
#
_symmetry.space_group_name_H-M   'P 1'
#
loop_
_entity.id
_entity.type
_entity.pdbx_description
1 polymer ?
#
loop_
_entity_poly.entity_id
_entity_poly.type
_entity_poly.pdbx_seq_one_letter_code
_entity_poly.pdbx_strand_id
1 'polypeptide(L)'
;MQQAADTREHDNLRNVPLTVISATDHGLGPEIDEIWAGLQDDLATLSDYSRHVVSPATGHYVQFEKPQLVIDEIVALFKRL
;
A
#
# COMPACT_ATOMS: atom_id res chain seq x y z
N MET A 1 18.74 -2.94 -5.37
CA MET A 1 18.49 -2.64 -3.95
C MET A 1 18.96 -1.24 -3.53
N GLN A 2 19.96 -0.63 -4.19
CA GLN A 2 20.49 0.70 -3.78
C GLN A 2 19.51 1.88 -4.00
N GLN A 3 18.69 1.87 -5.06
CA GLN A 3 17.82 3.01 -5.41
C GLN A 3 16.62 3.24 -4.48
N ALA A 4 16.13 2.21 -3.78
CA ALA A 4 15.04 2.38 -2.82
C ALA A 4 15.51 3.02 -1.50
N ALA A 5 16.82 2.94 -1.19
CA ALA A 5 17.39 3.49 0.02
C ALA A 5 17.57 5.03 -0.06
N ASP A 6 17.90 5.57 -1.23
CA ASP A 6 18.12 7.01 -1.43
C ASP A 6 16.85 7.86 -1.20
N THR A 7 15.66 7.29 -1.33
CA THR A 7 14.40 8.02 -1.12
C THR A 7 14.07 8.22 0.36
N ARG A 8 14.74 7.51 1.28
CA ARG A 8 14.53 7.64 2.74
C ARG A 8 15.33 8.78 3.37
N GLU A 9 16.22 9.43 2.62
CA GLU A 9 17.06 10.52 3.13
C GLU A 9 16.25 11.78 3.48
N HIS A 10 15.07 11.94 2.88
CA HIS A 10 14.17 13.06 3.12
C HIS A 10 12.79 12.55 3.53
N ASP A 11 12.33 12.97 4.70
CA ASP A 11 11.05 12.56 5.28
C ASP A 11 9.84 13.30 4.69
N ASN A 12 9.75 13.26 3.37
CA ASN A 12 8.79 14.03 2.59
C ASN A 12 7.35 13.56 2.80
N LEU A 13 7.16 12.32 3.27
CA LEU A 13 5.85 11.72 3.47
C LEU A 13 5.38 11.73 4.94
N ARG A 14 6.25 12.05 5.93
CA ARG A 14 5.90 12.05 7.37
C ARG A 14 4.52 12.62 7.65
N ASN A 15 4.24 13.77 7.06
CA ASN A 15 3.03 14.55 7.34
C ASN A 15 2.02 14.56 6.19
N VAL A 16 2.12 13.62 5.24
CA VAL A 16 1.21 13.51 4.11
C VAL A 16 0.27 12.32 4.34
N PRO A 17 -1.05 12.50 4.36
CA PRO A 17 -1.98 11.37 4.44
C PRO A 17 -1.73 10.36 3.32
N LEU A 18 -1.51 9.11 3.71
CA LEU A 18 -1.13 8.02 2.81
C LEU A 18 -2.11 6.86 2.98
N THR A 19 -2.65 6.36 1.87
CA THR A 19 -3.37 5.09 1.87
C THR A 19 -2.62 4.10 0.99
N VAL A 20 -2.28 2.93 1.55
CA VAL A 20 -1.69 1.80 0.82
C VAL A 20 -2.77 0.74 0.66
N ILE A 21 -3.06 0.31 -0.56
CA ILE A 21 -3.99 -0.79 -0.86
C ILE A 21 -3.17 -1.93 -1.47
N SER A 22 -3.25 -3.12 -0.89
CA SER A 22 -2.42 -4.27 -1.28
C SER A 22 -3.25 -5.53 -1.49
N ALA A 23 -2.78 -6.38 -2.40
CA ALA A 23 -3.33 -7.70 -2.69
C ALA A 23 -2.62 -8.79 -1.88
N THR A 24 -3.26 -9.95 -1.72
CA THR A 24 -2.69 -11.10 -1.00
C THR A 24 -2.41 -12.32 -1.87
N ASP A 25 -2.77 -12.28 -3.16
CA ASP A 25 -2.59 -13.42 -4.06
C ASP A 25 -2.15 -12.93 -5.44
N HIS A 26 -0.85 -12.86 -5.66
CA HIS A 26 -0.30 -12.42 -6.95
C HIS A 26 -0.15 -13.56 -7.95
N GLY A 27 -0.51 -14.80 -7.60
CA GLY A 27 -0.32 -15.98 -8.44
C GLY A 27 1.14 -16.37 -8.64
N LEU A 28 2.05 -15.87 -7.79
CA LEU A 28 3.51 -16.09 -7.87
C LEU A 28 4.05 -16.99 -6.75
N GLY A 29 3.17 -17.46 -5.86
CA GLY A 29 3.51 -18.35 -4.74
C GLY A 29 3.72 -17.60 -3.42
N PRO A 30 3.66 -18.33 -2.29
CA PRO A 30 3.55 -17.75 -0.95
C PRO A 30 4.77 -16.93 -0.53
N GLU A 31 5.98 -17.30 -0.98
CA GLU A 31 7.21 -16.54 -0.68
C GLU A 31 7.16 -15.13 -1.29
N ILE A 32 6.64 -15.02 -2.52
CA ILE A 32 6.50 -13.72 -3.18
C ILE A 32 5.41 -12.90 -2.49
N ASP A 33 4.28 -13.51 -2.12
CA ASP A 33 3.21 -12.80 -1.40
C ASP A 33 3.66 -12.31 -0.02
N GLU A 34 4.53 -13.06 0.68
CA GLU A 34 5.11 -12.65 1.95
C GLU A 34 6.09 -11.46 1.78
N ILE A 35 6.99 -11.52 0.80
CA ILE A 35 7.88 -10.40 0.46
C ILE A 35 7.04 -9.18 0.08
N TRP A 36 6.00 -9.38 -0.73
CA TRP A 36 5.13 -8.29 -1.17
C TRP A 36 4.42 -7.65 0.02
N ALA A 37 3.86 -8.43 0.93
CA ALA A 37 3.22 -7.92 2.15
C ALA A 37 4.18 -7.04 2.96
N GLY A 38 5.42 -7.51 3.19
CA GLY A 38 6.44 -6.72 3.91
C GLY A 38 6.79 -5.40 3.21
N LEU A 39 6.84 -5.37 1.88
CA LEU A 39 7.07 -4.12 1.13
C LEU A 39 5.91 -3.12 1.28
N GLN A 40 4.67 -3.60 1.38
CA GLN A 40 3.50 -2.74 1.57
C GLN A 40 3.43 -2.20 3.01
N ASP A 41 3.79 -3.04 4.01
CA ASP A 41 3.96 -2.60 5.39
C ASP A 41 5.03 -1.50 5.48
N ASP A 42 6.19 -1.71 4.83
CA ASP A 42 7.28 -0.73 4.75
C ASP A 42 6.81 0.60 4.15
N LEU A 43 6.02 0.58 3.08
CA LEU A 43 5.43 1.80 2.49
C LEU A 43 4.50 2.53 3.46
N ALA A 44 3.71 1.78 4.24
CA ALA A 44 2.81 2.36 5.23
C ALA A 44 3.56 3.06 6.37
N THR A 45 4.83 2.70 6.63
CA THR A 45 5.66 3.38 7.64
C THR A 45 6.16 4.77 7.22
N LEU A 46 6.00 5.16 5.95
CA LEU A 46 6.53 6.43 5.44
C LEU A 46 5.74 7.67 5.89
N SER A 47 4.59 7.50 6.52
CA SER A 47 3.72 8.60 6.97
C SER A 47 3.17 8.32 8.37
N ASP A 48 3.13 9.35 9.21
CA ASP A 48 2.46 9.31 10.53
C ASP A 48 0.92 9.27 10.39
N TYR A 49 0.39 9.52 9.19
CA TYR A 49 -1.03 9.53 8.86
C TYR A 49 -1.40 8.43 7.87
N SER A 50 -0.71 7.29 7.94
CA SER A 50 -0.92 6.18 7.02
C SER A 50 -2.16 5.34 7.36
N ARG A 51 -2.70 4.68 6.33
CA ARG A 51 -3.71 3.64 6.44
C ARG A 51 -3.39 2.55 5.44
N HIS A 52 -3.18 1.32 5.90
CA HIS A 52 -2.90 0.18 5.03
C HIS A 52 -4.12 -0.74 4.99
N VAL A 53 -4.54 -1.07 3.77
CA VAL A 53 -5.68 -1.93 3.48
C VAL A 53 -5.21 -3.14 2.71
N VAL A 54 -5.52 -4.30 3.24
CA VAL A 54 -5.22 -5.58 2.61
C VAL A 54 -6.52 -6.12 1.98
N SER A 55 -6.48 -6.38 0.67
CA SER A 55 -7.57 -6.96 -0.09
C SER A 55 -7.34 -8.48 -0.23
N PRO A 56 -7.99 -9.31 0.60
CA PRO A 56 -7.77 -10.75 0.58
C PRO A 56 -8.24 -11.37 -0.74
N ALA A 57 -7.55 -12.43 -1.17
CA ALA A 57 -7.87 -13.21 -2.36
C ALA A 57 -8.10 -12.33 -3.61
N THR A 58 -7.27 -11.30 -3.76
CA THR A 58 -7.30 -10.36 -4.89
C THR A 58 -5.95 -10.36 -5.57
N GLY A 59 -5.96 -10.32 -6.90
CA GLY A 59 -4.77 -10.22 -7.73
C GLY A 59 -4.10 -8.86 -7.72
N HIS A 60 -3.00 -8.75 -8.46
CA HIS A 60 -2.19 -7.52 -8.55
C HIS A 60 -3.01 -6.27 -8.90
N TYR A 61 -4.09 -6.42 -9.67
CA TYR A 61 -4.91 -5.31 -10.15
C TYR A 61 -6.17 -5.11 -9.30
N VAL A 62 -5.98 -4.75 -8.03
CA VAL A 62 -7.07 -4.49 -7.07
C VAL A 62 -8.09 -3.49 -7.63
N GLN A 63 -7.68 -2.50 -8.42
CA GLN A 63 -8.58 -1.52 -9.02
C GLN A 63 -9.57 -2.11 -10.05
N PHE A 64 -9.24 -3.23 -10.68
CA PHE A 64 -10.13 -3.90 -11.62
C PHE A 64 -11.00 -4.95 -10.92
N GLU A 65 -10.44 -5.65 -9.95
CA GLU A 65 -11.15 -6.72 -9.23
C GLU A 65 -12.05 -6.20 -8.10
N LYS A 66 -11.62 -5.14 -7.42
CA LYS A 66 -12.30 -4.51 -6.27
C LYS A 66 -12.38 -2.98 -6.45
N PRO A 67 -12.98 -2.48 -7.54
CA PRO A 67 -13.03 -1.03 -7.81
C PRO A 67 -13.69 -0.23 -6.69
N GLN A 68 -14.73 -0.78 -6.04
CA GLN A 68 -15.41 -0.10 -4.94
C GLN A 68 -14.50 0.08 -3.71
N LEU A 69 -13.63 -0.89 -3.41
CA LEU A 69 -12.64 -0.75 -2.34
C LEU A 69 -11.74 0.45 -2.61
N VAL A 70 -11.24 0.59 -3.84
CA VAL A 70 -10.39 1.72 -4.21
C VAL A 70 -11.13 3.06 -4.10
N ILE A 71 -12.39 3.13 -4.56
CA ILE A 71 -13.22 4.33 -4.45
C ILE A 71 -13.46 4.71 -2.99
N ASP A 72 -13.85 3.74 -2.16
CA ASP A 72 -14.12 3.96 -0.74
C ASP A 72 -12.88 4.49 -0.03
N GLU A 73 -11.71 3.97 -0.38
CA GLU A 73 -10.43 4.39 0.19
C GLU A 73 -9.97 5.78 -0.24
N ILE A 74 -10.24 6.16 -1.49
CA ILE A 74 -10.05 7.53 -1.94
C ILE A 74 -10.95 8.48 -1.14
N VAL A 75 -12.24 8.15 -1.01
CA VAL A 75 -13.19 8.97 -0.24
C VAL A 75 -12.77 9.05 1.24
N ALA A 76 -12.32 7.94 1.83
CA ALA A 76 -11.84 7.89 3.20
C ALA A 76 -10.54 8.69 3.41
N LEU A 77 -9.67 8.77 2.40
CA LEU A 77 -8.49 9.65 2.43
C LEU A 77 -8.89 11.12 2.51
N PHE A 78 -9.80 11.58 1.64
CA PHE A 78 -10.26 12.98 1.65
C PHE A 78 -10.99 13.37 2.94
N LYS A 79 -11.67 12.43 3.60
CA LYS A 79 -12.32 12.67 4.90
C LYS A 79 -11.35 12.86 6.08
N ARG A 80 -10.07 12.52 5.90
CA ARG A 80 -9.01 12.63 6.91
C ARG A 80 -8.09 13.83 6.68
N LEU A 81 -8.34 14.62 5.62
CA LEU A 81 -7.74 15.93 5.39
C LEU A 81 -8.45 17.00 6.23
#